data_AF-A0A7R9M7L5-F1
#
_entry.id   AF-A0A7R9M7L5-F1
#
_cell.length_a   1.000
_cell.length_b   1.000
_cell.length_c   1.000
_cell.angle_alpha   90.00
_cell.angle_beta   90.00
_cell.angle_gamma   90.00
#
_symmetry.space_group_name_H-M   'P 1'
#
loop_
_entity.id
_entity.type
_entity.pdbx_description
1 polymer ?
#
loop_
_entity_poly.entity_id
_entity_poly.type
_entity_poly.pdbx_seq_one_letter_code
_entity_poly.pdbx_strand_id
1 'polypeptide(L)'
;MDANEFRSAAKQLVDYIADYIENIRERDVLPSVKPGYIRELIPETAPEDGEEWSAIFKDIERVIMPGMTHWHSPHFHAYFPTANSYPSICADMMSGALAVIGFTWIASPACTELEMQMMDWLAKMLDLPQHFLFSSGGKGGGVIQGTASEATFVALLGARSKTLAENDNNKQLLTKLVAYASDQSHSSVERAGLLGAVQMRLLPSDESLSLRGDVLREQIKKDRANGLIPFFVVATLGTTNTCAFDHLVEVGKVKRRIYGYISMRRLPDQLSFVLNLGII
;
A
#
# COMPACT_ATOMS: atom_id res chain seq x y z
N MET A 1 26.52 6.30 -21.84
CA MET A 1 25.82 7.58 -21.67
C MET A 1 26.56 8.44 -20.65
N ASP A 2 27.01 9.63 -21.04
CA ASP A 2 27.57 10.68 -20.18
C ASP A 2 26.52 11.76 -19.81
N ALA A 3 26.94 12.84 -19.16
CA ALA A 3 26.03 13.90 -18.72
C ALA A 3 25.37 14.69 -19.87
N ASN A 4 26.06 14.88 -21.00
CA ASN A 4 25.49 15.59 -22.16
C ASN A 4 24.49 14.71 -22.89
N GLU A 5 24.85 13.44 -23.07
CA GLU A 5 23.95 12.43 -23.64
C GLU A 5 22.71 12.25 -22.76
N PHE A 6 22.87 12.21 -21.43
CA PHE A 6 21.75 12.19 -20.48
C PHE A 6 20.85 13.41 -20.62
N ARG A 7 21.39 14.63 -20.72
CA ARG A 7 20.57 15.84 -20.93
C ARG A 7 19.74 15.76 -22.20
N SER A 8 20.30 15.20 -23.27
CA SER A 8 19.58 14.99 -24.53
C SER A 8 18.47 13.96 -24.36
N ALA A 9 18.81 12.78 -23.84
CA ALA A 9 17.88 11.67 -23.62
C ALA A 9 16.75 12.02 -22.64
N ALA A 10 17.06 12.68 -21.52
CA ALA A 10 16.08 13.07 -20.52
C ALA A 10 15.09 14.11 -21.06
N LYS A 11 15.54 15.09 -21.85
CA LYS A 11 14.63 16.05 -22.50
C LYS A 11 13.69 15.36 -23.48
N GLN A 12 14.22 14.44 -24.29
CA GLN A 12 13.42 13.63 -25.20
C GLN A 12 12.35 12.81 -24.45
N LEU A 13 12.70 12.21 -23.30
CA LEU A 13 11.74 11.50 -22.46
C LEU A 13 10.70 12.42 -21.83
N VAL A 14 11.09 13.61 -21.38
CA VAL A 14 10.16 14.59 -20.82
C VAL A 14 9.10 14.97 -21.84
N ASP A 15 9.51 15.30 -23.07
CA ASP A 15 8.59 15.63 -24.16
C ASP A 15 7.67 14.44 -24.46
N TYR A 16 8.23 13.23 -24.56
CA TYR A 16 7.46 12.01 -24.79
C TYR A 16 6.44 11.69 -23.69
N ILE A 17 6.81 11.84 -22.42
CA ILE A 17 5.91 11.58 -21.28
C ILE A 17 4.75 12.57 -21.29
N ALA A 18 5.03 13.85 -21.55
CA ALA A 18 3.99 14.87 -21.68
C ALA A 18 3.03 14.53 -22.83
N ASP A 19 3.57 14.25 -24.02
CA ASP A 19 2.78 13.86 -25.19
C ASP A 19 1.94 12.60 -24.93
N TYR A 20 2.52 11.59 -24.27
CA TYR A 20 1.82 10.36 -23.91
C TYR A 20 0.64 10.63 -22.97
N ILE A 21 0.83 11.45 -21.92
CA ILE A 21 -0.22 11.76 -20.94
C ILE A 21 -1.31 12.64 -21.58
N GLU A 22 -0.94 13.63 -22.39
CA GLU A 22 -1.91 14.51 -23.07
C GLU A 22 -2.80 13.72 -24.05
N ASN A 23 -2.19 12.81 -24.81
CA ASN A 23 -2.86 12.05 -25.87
C ASN A 23 -3.33 10.65 -25.44
N ILE A 24 -3.29 10.32 -24.15
CA ILE A 24 -3.63 8.97 -23.64
C ILE A 24 -5.07 8.53 -23.98
N ARG A 25 -5.97 9.48 -24.25
CA ARG A 25 -7.36 9.22 -24.68
C ARG A 25 -7.44 8.53 -26.05
N GLU A 26 -6.43 8.70 -26.88
CA GLU A 26 -6.37 8.14 -28.24
C GLU A 26 -5.91 6.68 -28.25
N ARG A 27 -5.42 6.17 -27.12
CA ARG A 27 -4.93 4.80 -26.99
C ARG A 27 -6.02 3.85 -26.49
N ASP A 28 -6.04 2.63 -27.05
CA ASP A 28 -6.90 1.55 -26.58
C ASP A 28 -6.55 1.19 -25.14
N VAL A 29 -7.51 1.31 -24.22
CA VAL A 29 -7.28 1.11 -22.77
C VAL A 29 -6.64 -0.24 -22.44
N LEU A 30 -7.10 -1.30 -23.11
CA LEU A 30 -6.63 -2.67 -22.91
C LEU A 30 -5.82 -3.14 -24.11
N PRO A 31 -4.71 -3.86 -23.90
CA PRO A 31 -3.91 -4.37 -24.99
C PRO A 31 -4.57 -5.60 -25.65
N SER A 32 -4.29 -5.82 -26.93
CA SER A 32 -4.78 -6.96 -27.71
C SER A 32 -3.77 -8.12 -27.81
N VAL A 33 -2.70 -8.09 -27.01
CA VAL A 33 -1.61 -9.08 -27.03
C VAL A 33 -1.93 -10.35 -26.22
N LYS A 34 -1.13 -11.40 -26.40
CA LYS A 34 -1.24 -12.65 -25.64
C LYS A 34 -0.07 -12.82 -24.66
N PRO A 35 -0.25 -13.58 -23.55
CA PRO A 35 0.85 -13.91 -22.65
C PRO A 35 2.05 -14.49 -23.42
N GLY A 36 3.23 -13.91 -23.21
CA GLY A 36 4.47 -14.30 -23.89
C GLY A 36 4.88 -13.43 -25.09
N TYR A 37 4.04 -12.50 -25.58
CA TYR A 37 4.30 -11.75 -26.82
C TYR A 37 5.66 -11.01 -26.87
N ILE A 38 6.11 -10.41 -25.75
CA ILE A 38 7.39 -9.66 -25.71
C ILE A 38 8.57 -10.53 -26.11
N ARG A 39 8.53 -11.83 -25.80
CA ARG A 39 9.63 -12.76 -26.10
C ARG A 39 9.95 -12.84 -27.59
N GLU A 40 8.96 -12.59 -28.44
CA GLU A 40 9.12 -12.59 -29.90
C GLU A 40 9.65 -11.23 -30.43
N LEU A 41 9.68 -10.19 -29.59
CA LEU A 41 10.01 -8.81 -29.97
C LEU A 41 11.38 -8.33 -29.48
N ILE A 42 12.02 -9.08 -28.58
CA ILE A 42 13.33 -8.78 -27.99
C ILE A 42 14.32 -9.94 -28.22
N PRO A 43 15.64 -9.67 -28.20
CA PRO A 43 16.65 -10.74 -28.26
C PRO A 43 16.55 -11.73 -27.09
N GLU A 44 16.95 -12.98 -27.33
CA GLU A 44 16.96 -14.02 -26.29
C GLU A 44 18.01 -13.78 -25.19
N THR A 45 19.06 -13.03 -25.51
CA THR A 45 20.18 -12.72 -24.61
C THR A 45 20.42 -11.22 -24.56
N ALA A 46 20.92 -10.73 -23.42
CA ALA A 46 21.34 -9.34 -23.28
C ALA A 46 22.50 -9.02 -24.26
N PRO A 47 22.57 -7.79 -24.78
CA PRO A 47 23.68 -7.38 -25.64
C PRO A 47 24.99 -7.32 -24.83
N GLU A 48 26.12 -7.70 -25.44
CA GLU A 48 27.44 -7.63 -24.82
C GLU A 48 27.96 -6.18 -24.75
N ASP A 49 27.59 -5.37 -25.73
CA ASP A 49 27.93 -3.96 -25.83
C ASP A 49 26.68 -3.07 -25.62
N GLY A 50 26.91 -1.82 -25.24
CA GLY A 50 25.81 -0.84 -25.09
C GLY A 50 25.11 -0.55 -26.42
N GLU A 51 23.79 -0.45 -26.38
CA GLU A 51 23.00 -0.02 -27.53
C GLU A 51 22.83 1.49 -27.58
N GLU A 52 22.69 2.02 -28.79
CA GLU A 52 22.38 3.43 -29.00
C GLU A 52 21.05 3.80 -28.34
N TRP A 53 21.01 4.91 -27.61
CA TRP A 53 19.79 5.40 -26.94
C TRP A 53 18.60 5.50 -27.91
N SER A 54 18.85 5.92 -29.15
CA SER A 54 17.81 6.05 -30.17
C SER A 54 17.15 4.72 -30.56
N ALA A 55 17.84 3.59 -30.42
CA ALA A 55 17.27 2.26 -30.62
C ALA A 55 16.37 1.88 -29.43
N ILE A 56 16.89 2.04 -28.21
CA ILE A 56 16.16 1.78 -26.95
C ILE A 56 14.88 2.63 -26.88
N PHE A 57 14.96 3.91 -27.25
CA PHE A 57 13.82 4.82 -27.22
C PHE A 57 12.72 4.41 -28.20
N LYS A 58 13.06 3.89 -29.39
CA LYS A 58 12.07 3.36 -30.36
C LYS A 58 11.36 2.12 -29.83
N ASP A 59 12.02 1.33 -28.99
CA ASP A 59 11.44 0.12 -28.42
C ASP A 59 10.33 0.40 -27.39
N ILE A 60 10.26 1.62 -26.84
CA ILE A 60 9.13 2.04 -26.00
C ILE A 60 7.82 1.89 -26.78
N GLU A 61 7.71 2.46 -27.99
CA GLU A 61 6.49 2.34 -28.81
C GLU A 61 6.38 0.98 -29.52
N ARG A 62 7.49 0.43 -29.99
CA ARG A 62 7.49 -0.83 -30.77
C ARG A 62 7.17 -2.06 -29.91
N VAL A 63 7.73 -2.12 -28.70
CA VAL A 63 7.74 -3.33 -27.87
C VAL A 63 6.85 -3.17 -26.65
N ILE A 64 6.95 -2.04 -25.94
CA ILE A 64 6.30 -1.87 -24.63
C ILE A 64 4.84 -1.43 -24.77
N MET A 65 4.59 -0.34 -25.50
CA MET A 65 3.26 0.25 -25.62
C MET A 65 2.15 -0.72 -26.10
N PRO A 66 2.37 -1.65 -27.04
CA PRO A 66 1.33 -2.58 -27.49
C PRO A 66 0.79 -3.51 -26.40
N GLY A 67 1.54 -3.76 -25.33
CA GLY A 67 1.08 -4.57 -24.19
C GLY A 67 0.75 -3.76 -22.94
N MET A 68 0.77 -2.44 -23.01
CA MET A 68 0.38 -1.60 -21.89
C MET A 68 -1.14 -1.64 -21.69
N THR A 69 -1.55 -1.78 -20.43
CA THR A 69 -2.89 -1.34 -20.01
C THR A 69 -2.76 0.12 -19.59
N HIS A 70 -3.51 1.03 -20.20
CA HIS A 70 -3.36 2.47 -19.97
C HIS A 70 -4.21 2.91 -18.76
N TRP A 71 -3.68 2.68 -17.55
CA TRP A 71 -4.34 2.96 -16.27
C TRP A 71 -4.80 4.41 -16.07
N HIS A 72 -4.14 5.37 -16.73
CA HIS A 72 -4.49 6.79 -16.65
C HIS A 72 -5.36 7.28 -17.80
N SER A 73 -5.79 6.37 -18.69
CA SER A 73 -6.81 6.72 -19.67
C SER A 73 -8.10 7.11 -18.93
N PRO A 74 -8.77 8.21 -19.31
CA PRO A 74 -10.09 8.57 -18.75
C PRO A 74 -11.17 7.51 -18.99
N HIS A 75 -10.90 6.52 -19.85
CA HIS A 75 -11.78 5.39 -20.14
C HIS A 75 -11.43 4.13 -19.32
N PHE A 76 -10.39 4.19 -18.47
CA PHE A 76 -10.04 3.11 -17.55
C PHE A 76 -10.90 3.18 -16.29
N HIS A 77 -11.78 2.19 -16.11
CA HIS A 77 -12.71 2.10 -14.98
C HIS A 77 -12.59 0.78 -14.21
N ALA A 78 -11.48 0.06 -14.36
CA ALA A 78 -11.19 -1.14 -13.61
C ALA A 78 -10.50 -0.81 -12.27
N TYR A 79 -10.69 -1.68 -11.28
CA TYR A 79 -10.05 -1.58 -9.96
C TYR A 79 -10.25 -0.21 -9.27
N PHE A 80 -9.22 0.27 -8.58
CA PHE A 80 -9.10 1.64 -8.09
C PHE A 80 -8.07 2.39 -8.93
N PRO A 81 -8.14 3.73 -8.99
CA PRO A 81 -7.10 4.52 -9.65
C PRO A 81 -5.75 4.29 -8.98
N THR A 82 -4.69 4.46 -9.78
CA THR A 82 -3.32 4.61 -9.29
C THR A 82 -2.84 6.04 -9.52
N ALA A 83 -2.04 6.58 -8.60
CA ALA A 83 -1.60 7.95 -8.60
C ALA A 83 -0.53 8.20 -9.67
N ASN A 84 -0.71 9.26 -10.46
CA ASN A 84 0.31 9.77 -11.38
C ASN A 84 0.15 11.28 -11.53
N SER A 85 1.27 12.00 -11.40
CA SER A 85 1.30 13.45 -11.50
C SER A 85 2.66 13.93 -11.97
N TYR A 86 2.73 15.05 -12.69
CA TYR A 86 4.01 15.64 -13.06
C TYR A 86 4.92 15.96 -11.85
N PRO A 87 4.41 16.48 -10.72
CA PRO A 87 5.24 16.66 -9.52
C PRO A 87 5.85 15.35 -9.00
N SER A 88 5.11 14.24 -9.00
CA SER A 88 5.64 12.95 -8.54
C SER A 88 6.70 12.41 -9.50
N ILE A 89 6.53 12.57 -10.81
CA ILE A 89 7.54 12.18 -11.81
C ILE A 89 8.83 12.97 -11.62
N CYS A 90 8.74 14.29 -11.43
CA CYS A 90 9.91 15.13 -11.16
C CYS A 90 10.61 14.76 -9.84
N ALA A 91 9.84 14.47 -8.78
CA ALA A 91 10.39 14.04 -7.50
C ALA A 91 11.11 12.69 -7.62
N ASP A 92 10.55 11.74 -8.36
CA ASP A 92 11.14 10.41 -8.56
C ASP A 92 12.41 10.48 -9.42
N MET A 93 12.45 11.35 -10.44
CA MET A 93 13.67 11.63 -11.20
C MET A 93 14.79 12.16 -10.29
N MET A 94 14.47 13.07 -9.36
CA MET A 94 15.44 13.57 -8.39
C MET A 94 15.84 12.49 -7.37
N SER A 95 14.89 11.68 -6.90
CA SER A 95 15.15 10.55 -6.01
C SER A 95 16.14 9.56 -6.65
N GLY A 96 15.93 9.19 -7.91
CA GLY A 96 16.83 8.35 -8.68
C GLY A 96 18.21 8.96 -8.91
N ALA A 97 18.30 10.28 -9.10
CA ALA A 97 19.59 10.97 -9.23
C ALA A 97 20.38 11.00 -7.91
N LEU A 98 19.70 11.13 -6.76
CA LEU A 98 20.31 11.09 -5.44
C LEU A 98 20.71 9.66 -5.03
N ALA A 99 19.92 8.65 -5.42
CA ALA A 99 20.17 7.22 -5.20
C ALA A 99 20.58 6.85 -3.76
N VAL A 100 20.00 7.53 -2.77
CA VAL A 100 20.34 7.34 -1.35
C VAL A 100 19.66 6.10 -0.78
N ILE A 101 20.36 5.39 0.11
CA ILE A 101 19.79 4.25 0.85
C ILE A 101 19.66 4.64 2.33
N GLY A 102 18.47 5.12 2.72
CA GLY A 102 18.16 5.63 4.05
C GLY A 102 17.88 4.57 5.13
N PHE A 103 18.67 3.49 5.21
CA PHE A 103 18.42 2.40 6.16
C PHE A 103 18.73 2.75 7.63
N THR A 104 19.49 3.83 7.86
CA THR A 104 19.69 4.46 9.18
C THR A 104 19.77 5.97 9.00
N TRP A 105 19.52 6.73 10.07
CA TRP A 105 19.58 8.19 10.03
C TRP A 105 20.90 8.73 9.47
N ILE A 106 22.04 8.17 9.89
CA ILE A 106 23.37 8.64 9.43
C ILE A 106 23.65 8.34 7.96
N ALA A 107 22.96 7.35 7.36
CA ALA A 107 23.12 7.01 5.95
C ALA A 107 22.55 8.11 5.03
N SER A 108 21.48 8.80 5.45
CA SER A 108 20.97 10.00 4.80
C SER A 108 19.98 10.72 5.71
N PRO A 109 20.42 11.72 6.50
CA PRO A 109 19.54 12.41 7.45
C PRO A 109 18.32 13.04 6.78
N ALA A 110 18.52 13.68 5.62
CA ALA A 110 17.43 14.31 4.87
C ALA A 110 16.37 13.29 4.41
N CYS A 111 16.76 12.06 4.08
CA CYS A 111 15.82 11.00 3.68
C CYS A 111 14.84 10.68 4.81
N THR A 112 15.34 10.59 6.04
CA THR A 112 14.53 10.26 7.22
C THR A 112 13.74 11.47 7.72
N GLU A 113 14.41 12.61 7.90
CA GLU A 113 13.80 13.82 8.47
C GLU A 113 12.68 14.37 7.57
N LEU A 114 12.88 14.35 6.25
CA LEU A 114 11.86 14.82 5.30
C LEU A 114 10.63 13.91 5.34
N GLU A 115 10.80 12.59 5.37
CA GLU A 115 9.68 11.65 5.49
C GLU A 115 8.86 11.93 6.75
N MET A 116 9.52 12.12 7.90
CA MET A 116 8.84 12.44 9.16
C MET A 116 7.97 13.70 9.05
N GLN A 117 8.49 14.76 8.44
CA GLN A 117 7.74 16.01 8.25
C GLN A 117 6.58 15.86 7.27
N MET A 118 6.79 15.13 6.16
CA MET A 118 5.72 14.89 5.17
C MET A 118 4.60 14.04 5.76
N MET A 119 4.93 13.03 6.57
CA MET A 119 3.93 12.20 7.25
C MET A 119 3.12 13.01 8.28
N ASP A 120 3.76 13.94 8.98
CA ASP A 120 3.05 14.87 9.88
C ASP A 120 2.12 15.81 9.11
N TRP A 121 2.54 16.32 7.95
CA TRP A 121 1.69 17.14 7.08
C TRP A 121 0.48 16.35 6.57
N LEU A 122 0.70 15.13 6.08
CA LEU A 122 -0.37 14.26 5.61
C LEU A 122 -1.34 13.92 6.73
N ALA A 123 -0.85 13.56 7.92
CA ALA A 123 -1.70 13.28 9.06
C ALA A 123 -2.55 14.50 9.48
N LYS A 124 -1.99 15.71 9.41
CA LYS A 124 -2.74 16.97 9.65
C LYS A 124 -3.78 17.25 8.56
N MET A 125 -3.45 17.03 7.29
CA MET A 125 -4.40 17.19 6.17
C MET A 125 -5.60 16.24 6.30
N LEU A 126 -5.38 15.09 6.94
CA LEU A 126 -6.37 14.05 7.17
C LEU A 126 -7.10 14.19 8.52
N ASP A 127 -6.82 15.24 9.27
CA ASP A 127 -7.33 15.48 10.64
C ASP A 127 -7.15 14.27 11.58
N LEU A 128 -6.01 13.58 11.44
CA LEU A 128 -5.69 12.46 12.32
C LEU A 128 -5.35 12.97 13.73
N PRO A 129 -5.74 12.24 14.79
CA PRO A 129 -5.45 12.67 16.15
C PRO A 129 -3.96 12.85 16.42
N GLN A 130 -3.63 13.81 17.28
CA GLN A 130 -2.25 14.25 17.52
C GLN A 130 -1.28 13.12 17.90
N HIS A 131 -1.75 12.03 18.49
CA HIS A 131 -0.90 10.89 18.85
C HIS A 131 -0.35 10.11 17.65
N PHE A 132 -0.75 10.43 16.42
CA PHE A 132 -0.12 9.95 15.18
C PHE A 132 1.02 10.84 14.66
N LEU A 133 1.17 12.05 15.21
CA LEU A 133 2.16 13.02 14.76
C LEU A 133 3.48 12.85 15.50
N PHE A 134 4.60 12.89 14.79
CA PHE A 134 5.94 13.05 15.37
C PHE A 134 6.04 14.35 16.17
N SER A 135 5.48 15.45 15.66
CA SER A 135 5.51 16.77 16.32
C SER A 135 4.70 16.86 17.62
N SER A 136 3.96 15.81 18.01
CA SER A 136 3.20 15.80 19.27
C SER A 136 4.07 15.60 20.52
N GLY A 137 5.33 15.17 20.37
CA GLY A 137 6.17 14.71 21.48
C GLY A 137 5.72 13.38 22.10
N GLY A 138 4.71 12.73 21.51
CA GLY A 138 4.24 11.40 21.89
C GLY A 138 5.13 10.26 21.37
N LYS A 139 4.61 9.03 21.41
CA LYS A 139 5.29 7.81 20.94
C LYS A 139 4.86 7.36 19.53
N GLY A 140 4.04 8.17 18.84
CA GLY A 140 3.54 7.88 17.50
C GLY A 140 4.35 8.55 16.41
N GLY A 141 3.94 8.31 15.16
CA GLY A 141 4.56 8.82 13.95
C GLY A 141 4.02 8.08 12.73
N GLY A 142 4.30 8.60 11.54
CA GLY A 142 4.00 7.96 10.27
C GLY A 142 5.26 7.46 9.57
N VAL A 143 5.11 6.50 8.66
CA VAL A 143 6.21 5.97 7.84
C VAL A 143 5.66 5.60 6.47
N ILE A 144 6.45 5.79 5.42
CA ILE A 144 6.09 5.37 4.07
C ILE A 144 6.34 3.86 3.95
N GLN A 145 5.38 3.13 3.36
CA GLN A 145 5.49 1.70 3.07
C GLN A 145 5.36 1.50 1.57
N GLY A 146 5.92 0.41 1.02
CA GLY A 146 5.84 0.13 -0.41
C GLY A 146 4.41 -0.12 -0.88
N THR A 147 3.61 -0.80 -0.06
CA THR A 147 2.20 -1.09 -0.36
C THR A 147 1.32 -1.13 0.89
N ALA A 148 0.00 -0.99 0.67
CA ALA A 148 -0.97 -1.21 1.75
C ALA A 148 -0.97 -2.65 2.29
N SER A 149 -0.57 -3.62 1.45
CA SER A 149 -0.41 -5.02 1.84
C SER A 149 0.72 -5.20 2.84
N GLU A 150 1.87 -4.56 2.60
CA GLU A 150 3.01 -4.55 3.53
C GLU A 150 2.65 -3.86 4.83
N ALA A 151 2.01 -2.69 4.79
CA ALA A 151 1.58 -1.98 5.99
C ALA A 151 0.64 -2.84 6.87
N THR A 152 -0.28 -3.60 6.25
CA THR A 152 -1.18 -4.52 6.97
C THR A 152 -0.38 -5.62 7.64
N PHE A 153 0.60 -6.18 6.93
CA PHE A 153 1.46 -7.23 7.45
C PHE A 153 2.34 -6.73 8.60
N VAL A 154 2.97 -5.56 8.47
CA VAL A 154 3.78 -4.92 9.53
C VAL A 154 2.93 -4.66 10.77
N ALA A 155 1.71 -4.14 10.62
CA ALA A 155 0.80 -3.92 11.74
C ALA A 155 0.43 -5.23 12.45
N LEU A 156 0.14 -6.29 11.69
CA LEU A 156 -0.12 -7.63 12.22
C LEU A 156 1.09 -8.19 12.98
N LEU A 157 2.30 -8.05 12.43
CA LEU A 157 3.54 -8.50 13.08
C LEU A 157 3.83 -7.72 14.37
N GLY A 158 3.57 -6.41 14.39
CA GLY A 158 3.68 -5.58 15.59
C GLY A 158 2.68 -6.02 16.67
N ALA A 159 1.42 -6.22 16.30
CA ALA A 159 0.37 -6.73 17.17
C ALA A 159 0.72 -8.12 17.74
N ARG A 160 1.22 -9.01 16.90
CA ARG A 160 1.65 -10.37 17.27
C ARG A 160 2.80 -10.32 18.27
N SER A 161 3.86 -9.57 17.94
CA SER A 161 5.05 -9.46 18.78
C SER A 161 4.70 -8.86 20.15
N LYS A 162 3.85 -7.84 20.19
CA LYS A 162 3.38 -7.25 21.44
C LYS A 162 2.56 -8.22 22.28
N THR A 163 1.65 -8.97 21.64
CA THR A 163 0.86 -10.00 22.32
C THR A 163 1.75 -11.09 22.93
N LEU A 164 2.77 -11.54 22.20
CA LEU A 164 3.73 -12.53 22.71
C LEU A 164 4.56 -11.97 23.87
N ALA A 165 5.03 -10.72 23.78
CA ALA A 165 5.79 -10.07 24.85
C ALA A 165 4.96 -9.92 26.14
N GLU A 166 3.67 -9.64 26.03
CA GLU A 166 2.72 -9.61 27.17
C GLU A 166 2.43 -11.01 27.76
N ASN A 167 2.93 -12.09 27.14
CA ASN A 167 2.78 -13.48 27.57
C ASN A 167 4.14 -14.21 27.61
N ASP A 168 5.15 -13.56 28.18
CA ASP A 168 6.49 -14.11 28.43
C ASP A 168 7.20 -14.66 27.17
N ASN A 169 6.90 -14.09 26.00
CA ASN A 169 7.38 -14.55 24.69
C ASN A 169 7.07 -16.02 24.40
N ASN A 170 5.98 -16.55 24.94
CA ASN A 170 5.58 -17.94 24.74
C ASN A 170 5.15 -18.20 23.29
N LYS A 171 6.09 -18.70 22.48
CA LYS A 171 5.87 -19.04 21.06
C LYS A 171 4.80 -20.11 20.85
N GLN A 172 4.49 -20.93 21.85
CA GLN A 172 3.42 -21.94 21.74
C GLN A 172 2.03 -21.29 21.60
N LEU A 173 1.90 -20.00 21.94
CA LEU A 173 0.66 -19.26 21.77
C LEU A 173 0.36 -18.88 20.32
N LEU A 174 1.34 -18.96 19.41
CA LEU A 174 1.15 -18.61 17.99
C LEU A 174 -0.04 -19.35 17.36
N THR A 175 -0.18 -20.64 17.67
CA THR A 175 -1.30 -21.49 17.17
C THR A 175 -2.66 -21.12 17.76
N LYS A 176 -2.68 -20.34 18.85
CA LYS A 176 -3.88 -19.84 19.52
C LYS A 176 -4.24 -18.42 19.11
N LEU A 177 -3.35 -17.69 18.43
CA LEU A 177 -3.63 -16.32 18.01
C LEU A 177 -4.65 -16.30 16.87
N VAL A 178 -5.66 -15.45 17.02
CA VAL A 178 -6.70 -15.22 16.01
C VAL A 178 -6.89 -13.72 15.73
N ALA A 179 -6.84 -13.38 14.45
CA ALA A 179 -7.11 -12.07 13.90
C ALA A 179 -8.46 -12.04 13.16
N TYR A 180 -9.02 -10.85 12.98
CA TYR A 180 -10.36 -10.67 12.39
C TYR A 180 -10.36 -9.61 11.29
N ALA A 181 -11.21 -9.79 10.30
CA ALA A 181 -11.54 -8.78 9.30
C ALA A 181 -12.95 -9.00 8.77
N SER A 182 -13.48 -8.04 8.00
CA SER A 182 -14.72 -8.19 7.24
C SER A 182 -14.56 -9.26 6.14
N ASP A 183 -15.64 -9.96 5.79
CA ASP A 183 -15.71 -10.80 4.57
C ASP A 183 -15.60 -9.99 3.26
N GLN A 184 -15.68 -8.66 3.35
CA GLN A 184 -15.41 -7.72 2.25
C GLN A 184 -13.97 -7.17 2.26
N SER A 185 -13.12 -7.62 3.19
CA SER A 185 -11.75 -7.15 3.28
C SER A 185 -10.92 -7.57 2.05
N HIS A 186 -9.86 -6.80 1.77
CA HIS A 186 -8.96 -7.11 0.66
C HIS A 186 -8.14 -8.38 0.96
N SER A 187 -7.83 -9.16 -0.08
CA SER A 187 -7.07 -10.42 0.03
C SER A 187 -5.69 -10.28 0.69
N SER A 188 -5.14 -9.06 0.75
CA SER A 188 -3.91 -8.77 1.51
C SER A 188 -4.02 -9.10 2.99
N VAL A 189 -5.23 -9.03 3.57
CA VAL A 189 -5.45 -9.35 4.99
C VAL A 189 -5.29 -10.85 5.24
N GLU A 190 -5.89 -11.69 4.40
CA GLU A 190 -5.69 -13.13 4.45
C GLU A 190 -4.22 -13.50 4.20
N ARG A 191 -3.58 -12.83 3.22
CA ARG A 191 -2.14 -13.01 2.95
C ARG A 191 -1.28 -12.63 4.16
N ALA A 192 -1.61 -11.55 4.88
CA ALA A 192 -0.94 -11.16 6.10
C ALA A 192 -1.13 -12.20 7.22
N GLY A 193 -2.32 -12.79 7.35
CA GLY A 193 -2.57 -13.90 8.28
C GLY A 193 -1.73 -15.14 7.96
N LEU A 194 -1.70 -15.53 6.68
CA LEU A 194 -0.92 -16.66 6.17
C LEU A 194 0.58 -16.47 6.42
N LEU A 195 1.16 -15.35 5.97
CA LEU A 195 2.58 -15.04 6.15
C LEU A 195 2.93 -14.78 7.63
N GLY A 196 1.96 -14.29 8.39
CA GLY A 196 2.08 -14.07 9.84
C GLY A 196 1.97 -15.34 10.68
N ALA A 197 1.64 -16.48 10.06
CA ALA A 197 1.38 -17.76 10.72
C ALA A 197 0.37 -17.64 11.87
N VAL A 198 -0.73 -16.92 11.63
CA VAL A 198 -1.84 -16.74 12.58
C VAL A 198 -3.17 -17.09 11.92
N GLN A 199 -4.17 -17.45 12.72
CA GLN A 199 -5.51 -17.66 12.20
C GLN A 199 -6.14 -16.32 11.82
N MET A 200 -6.67 -16.20 10.60
CA MET A 200 -7.45 -15.04 10.16
C MET A 200 -8.91 -15.46 9.97
N ARG A 201 -9.83 -14.80 10.66
CA ARG A 201 -11.27 -15.04 10.51
C ARG A 201 -11.93 -13.88 9.76
N LEU A 202 -12.58 -14.20 8.66
CA LEU A 202 -13.47 -13.28 7.95
C LEU A 202 -14.86 -13.33 8.61
N LEU A 203 -15.36 -12.18 9.01
CA LEU A 203 -16.63 -12.01 9.71
C LEU A 203 -17.69 -11.50 8.75
N PRO A 204 -18.94 -11.98 8.87
CA PRO A 204 -20.02 -11.53 8.01
C PRO A 204 -20.25 -10.02 8.17
N SER A 205 -20.39 -9.34 7.05
CA SER A 205 -20.80 -7.94 7.01
C SER A 205 -22.33 -7.81 7.10
N ASP A 206 -22.83 -6.62 7.45
CA ASP A 206 -24.26 -6.33 7.44
C ASP A 206 -24.81 -6.05 6.03
N GLU A 207 -26.07 -5.65 5.94
CA GLU A 207 -26.73 -5.31 4.66
C GLU A 207 -26.05 -4.15 3.91
N SER A 208 -25.30 -3.30 4.61
CA SER A 208 -24.49 -2.22 4.03
C SER A 208 -23.06 -2.67 3.72
N LEU A 209 -22.79 -3.98 3.77
CA LEU A 209 -21.48 -4.58 3.55
C LEU A 209 -20.41 -4.06 4.52
N SER A 210 -20.84 -3.68 5.74
CA SER A 210 -20.00 -3.15 6.82
C SER A 210 -19.83 -4.16 7.95
N LEU A 211 -18.60 -4.34 8.44
CA LEU A 211 -18.35 -5.03 9.70
C LEU A 211 -18.90 -4.23 10.88
N ARG A 212 -19.69 -4.89 11.72
CA ARG A 212 -20.33 -4.30 12.91
C ARG A 212 -19.68 -4.77 14.21
N GLY A 213 -19.73 -3.89 15.22
CA GLY A 213 -19.02 -4.14 16.49
C GLY A 213 -19.65 -5.23 17.34
N ASP A 214 -20.94 -5.52 17.19
CA ASP A 214 -21.62 -6.65 17.82
C ASP A 214 -21.17 -7.99 17.24
N VAL A 215 -21.14 -8.15 15.91
CA VAL A 215 -20.61 -9.35 15.22
C VAL A 215 -19.18 -9.65 15.69
N LEU A 216 -18.31 -8.64 15.69
CA LEU A 216 -16.94 -8.77 16.19
C LEU A 216 -16.90 -9.20 17.66
N ARG A 217 -17.70 -8.55 18.52
CA ARG A 217 -17.74 -8.85 19.96
C ARG A 217 -18.22 -10.26 20.25
N GLU A 218 -19.23 -10.73 19.54
CA GLU A 218 -19.75 -12.09 19.69
C GLU A 218 -18.72 -13.13 19.26
N GLN A 219 -18.05 -12.92 18.12
CA GLN A 219 -17.03 -13.85 17.66
C GLN A 219 -15.84 -13.91 18.62
N ILE A 220 -15.37 -12.76 19.12
CA ILE A 220 -14.32 -12.70 20.16
C ILE A 220 -14.70 -13.51 21.41
N LYS A 221 -15.96 -13.46 21.84
CA LYS A 221 -16.44 -14.24 23.00
C LYS A 221 -16.36 -15.74 22.71
N LYS A 222 -16.80 -16.18 21.53
CA LYS A 222 -16.74 -17.59 21.10
C LYS A 222 -15.30 -18.10 21.05
N ASP A 223 -14.41 -17.35 20.42
CA ASP A 223 -13.01 -17.74 20.27
C ASP A 223 -12.27 -17.79 21.62
N ARG A 224 -12.56 -16.86 22.54
CA ARG A 224 -12.04 -16.92 23.92
C ARG A 224 -12.57 -18.15 24.68
N ALA A 225 -13.84 -18.49 24.54
CA ALA A 225 -14.41 -19.68 25.15
C ALA A 225 -13.76 -20.97 24.62
N ASN A 226 -13.30 -20.95 23.37
CA ASN A 226 -12.55 -22.04 22.73
C ASN A 226 -11.05 -22.03 23.03
N GLY A 227 -10.57 -21.17 23.95
CA GLY A 227 -9.16 -21.09 24.35
C GLY A 227 -8.24 -20.40 23.34
N LEU A 228 -8.79 -19.70 22.34
CA LEU A 228 -8.04 -18.86 21.42
C LEU A 228 -7.81 -17.46 22.02
N ILE A 229 -6.85 -16.76 21.43
CA ILE A 229 -6.37 -15.44 21.86
C ILE A 229 -6.63 -14.44 20.72
N PRO A 230 -7.77 -13.73 20.77
CA PRO A 230 -8.04 -12.58 19.92
C PRO A 230 -6.94 -11.51 20.10
N PHE A 231 -6.27 -11.10 19.02
CA PHE A 231 -5.13 -10.18 19.12
C PHE A 231 -5.09 -9.05 18.09
N PHE A 232 -5.72 -9.21 16.92
CA PHE A 232 -5.68 -8.20 15.85
C PHE A 232 -7.01 -8.10 15.10
N VAL A 233 -7.40 -6.89 14.69
CA VAL A 233 -8.56 -6.65 13.82
C VAL A 233 -8.22 -5.66 12.72
N VAL A 234 -8.61 -5.96 11.50
CA VAL A 234 -8.55 -5.04 10.36
C VAL A 234 -9.94 -4.50 10.08
N ALA A 235 -10.10 -3.18 10.23
CA ALA A 235 -11.27 -2.46 9.76
C ALA A 235 -10.95 -1.81 8.41
N THR A 236 -11.85 -1.93 7.44
CA THR A 236 -11.68 -1.45 6.07
C THR A 236 -12.60 -0.25 5.81
N LEU A 237 -12.02 0.88 5.41
CA LEU A 237 -12.76 2.07 4.97
C LEU A 237 -12.59 2.21 3.45
N GLY A 238 -13.59 1.73 2.69
CA GLY A 238 -13.51 1.58 1.24
C GLY A 238 -13.08 0.17 0.83
N THR A 239 -14.00 -0.79 0.92
CA THR A 239 -13.79 -2.17 0.44
C THR A 239 -13.61 -2.22 -1.08
N THR A 240 -12.88 -3.21 -1.59
CA THR A 240 -12.59 -3.28 -3.05
C THR A 240 -13.83 -3.55 -3.89
N ASN A 241 -14.77 -4.35 -3.38
CA ASN A 241 -15.94 -4.77 -4.15
C ASN A 241 -16.92 -3.62 -4.41
N THR A 242 -17.22 -2.84 -3.36
CA THR A 242 -18.35 -1.88 -3.36
C THR A 242 -18.02 -0.55 -2.70
N CYS A 243 -16.78 -0.33 -2.26
CA CYS A 243 -16.37 0.84 -1.50
C CYS A 243 -17.20 1.03 -0.21
N ALA A 244 -17.57 -0.09 0.44
CA ALA A 244 -18.25 -0.07 1.74
C ALA A 244 -17.28 0.31 2.87
N PHE A 245 -17.84 0.70 4.02
CA PHE A 245 -17.08 1.19 5.18
C PHE A 245 -17.48 0.41 6.43
N ASP A 246 -16.52 -0.29 7.03
CA ASP A 246 -16.74 -0.92 8.34
C ASP A 246 -17.07 0.13 9.40
N HIS A 247 -17.95 -0.21 10.36
CA HIS A 247 -18.42 0.73 11.37
C HIS A 247 -17.37 0.95 12.46
N LEU A 248 -16.40 1.81 12.17
CA LEU A 248 -15.18 1.93 12.92
C LEU A 248 -15.34 2.38 14.39
N VAL A 249 -16.30 3.25 14.68
CA VAL A 249 -16.64 3.65 16.07
C VAL A 249 -17.11 2.46 16.91
N GLU A 250 -17.88 1.54 16.32
CA GLU A 250 -18.37 0.35 17.01
C GLU A 250 -17.23 -0.65 17.20
N VAL A 251 -16.47 -0.91 16.13
CA VAL A 251 -15.30 -1.81 16.14
C VAL A 251 -14.27 -1.35 17.18
N GLY A 252 -13.96 -0.06 17.25
CA GLY A 252 -13.00 0.50 18.22
C GLY A 252 -13.46 0.47 19.67
N LYS A 253 -14.76 0.43 19.92
CA LYS A 253 -15.30 0.25 21.27
C LYS A 253 -15.20 -1.20 21.76
N VAL A 254 -14.92 -2.17 20.89
CA VAL A 254 -14.65 -3.56 21.29
C VAL A 254 -13.27 -3.64 21.98
N LYS A 255 -13.28 -3.61 23.33
CA LYS A 255 -12.13 -3.30 24.23
C LYS A 255 -10.75 -3.95 23.92
N ARG A 256 -9.76 -3.05 23.76
CA ARG A 256 -8.31 -2.93 24.13
C ARG A 256 -7.29 -4.08 24.10
N ARG A 257 -7.63 -5.37 24.14
CA ARG A 257 -6.60 -6.45 24.00
C ARG A 257 -6.42 -6.95 22.55
N ILE A 258 -7.02 -6.23 21.62
CA ILE A 258 -6.93 -6.47 20.19
C ILE A 258 -6.38 -5.17 19.60
N TYR A 259 -5.26 -5.26 18.91
CA TYR A 259 -4.73 -4.11 18.17
C TYR A 259 -5.57 -3.95 16.92
N GLY A 260 -6.11 -2.75 16.71
CA GLY A 260 -6.84 -2.45 15.48
C GLY A 260 -5.93 -1.77 14.48
N TYR A 261 -6.08 -2.20 13.23
CA TYR A 261 -5.49 -1.59 12.07
C TYR A 261 -6.62 -1.12 11.16
N ILE A 262 -6.50 0.10 10.66
CA ILE A 262 -7.45 0.64 9.71
C ILE A 262 -6.78 0.67 8.34
N SER A 263 -7.34 -0.10 7.42
CA SER A 263 -7.05 0.07 6.00
C SER A 263 -7.96 1.17 5.48
N MET A 264 -7.41 2.35 5.24
CA MET A 264 -8.18 3.49 4.74
C MET A 264 -7.98 3.70 3.24
N ARG A 265 -9.10 3.92 2.56
CA ARG A 265 -9.18 4.48 1.21
C ARG A 265 -10.01 5.78 1.15
N ARG A 266 -10.75 6.16 2.22
CA ARG A 266 -11.38 7.49 2.45
C ARG A 266 -11.70 7.74 3.95
N LEU A 267 -11.70 8.99 4.41
CA LEU A 267 -11.80 9.38 5.84
C LEU A 267 -13.21 9.68 6.35
N PRO A 268 -13.50 9.26 7.61
CA PRO A 268 -14.35 9.95 8.56
C PRO A 268 -13.60 10.34 9.86
N ASP A 269 -14.12 11.36 10.57
CA ASP A 269 -13.49 12.04 11.69
C ASP A 269 -13.38 11.18 12.98
N GLN A 270 -12.20 11.20 13.63
CA GLN A 270 -11.83 10.72 14.99
C GLN A 270 -11.43 9.25 15.21
N LEU A 271 -10.11 8.93 15.33
CA LEU A 271 -9.62 7.54 15.52
C LEU A 271 -8.34 7.35 16.36
N SER A 272 -8.18 6.18 17.01
CA SER A 272 -6.99 5.77 17.78
C SER A 272 -6.51 4.35 17.45
N PHE A 273 -6.04 4.15 16.21
CA PHE A 273 -5.60 2.86 15.64
C PHE A 273 -4.38 3.01 14.73
N VAL A 274 -3.64 1.93 14.44
CA VAL A 274 -2.61 1.98 13.38
C VAL A 274 -3.30 2.23 12.05
N LEU A 275 -3.03 3.37 11.43
CA LEU A 275 -3.63 3.81 10.18
C LEU A 275 -2.70 3.49 9.02
N ASN A 276 -3.25 2.94 7.95
CA ASN A 276 -2.59 2.87 6.67
C ASN A 276 -3.42 3.56 5.61
N LEU A 277 -2.76 4.49 4.93
CA LEU A 277 -3.26 5.17 3.76
C LEU A 277 -2.68 4.44 2.56
N GLY A 278 -3.48 3.55 1.98
CA GLY A 278 -3.19 3.09 0.62
C GLY A 278 -3.51 4.23 -0.34
N ILE A 279 -2.56 5.13 -0.57
CA ILE A 279 -2.55 5.90 -1.82
C ILE A 279 -2.00 4.91 -2.85
N ILE A 280 -2.90 4.31 -3.64
CA ILE A 280 -2.49 3.59 -4.84
C ILE A 280 -2.39 4.61 -5.95
#